data_AF-A0A8T7AKE3-F1
#
_entry.id   AF-A0A8T7AKE3-F1
#
_cell.length_a   1.000
_cell.length_b   1.000
_cell.length_c   1.000
_cell.angle_alpha   90.00
_cell.angle_beta   90.00
_cell.angle_gamma   90.00
#
_symmetry.space_group_name_H-M   'P 1'
#
loop_
_entity.id
_entity.type
_entity.pdbx_description
1 polymer ?
#
loop_
_entity_poly.entity_id
_entity_poly.type
_entity_poly.pdbx_seq_one_letter_code
_entity_poly.pdbx_strand_id
1 'polypeptide(L)' 'MAPKGVDALTASTIAGTEKMPPRAECAACTDDELRAAVEYILEESQ' A
#
# COMPACT_ATOMS: atom_id res chain seq x y z
N MET A 1 16.19 -4.17 7.17
CA MET A 1 16.28 -3.72 5.77
C MET A 1 15.16 -4.37 4.97
N ALA A 2 13.94 -3.86 5.05
CA ALA A 2 12.89 -4.16 4.06
C ALA A 2 12.28 -2.88 3.46
N PRO A 3 13.07 -1.87 3.06
CA PRO A 3 12.51 -0.68 2.39
C PRO A 3 11.80 -1.06 1.07
N LYS A 4 12.18 -2.18 0.45
CA LYS A 4 11.52 -2.71 -0.75
C LYS A 4 10.14 -3.32 -0.49
N GLY A 5 9.84 -3.75 0.74
CA GLY A 5 8.57 -4.40 1.06
C GLY A 5 7.42 -3.39 0.98
N VAL A 6 7.59 -2.27 1.68
CA VAL A 6 6.62 -1.17 1.71
C VAL A 6 6.43 -0.58 0.31
N ASP A 7 7.50 -0.19 -0.38
CA ASP A 7 7.44 0.37 -1.73
C ASP A 7 6.76 -0.56 -2.74
N ALA A 8 7.11 -1.85 -2.72
CA ALA A 8 6.51 -2.83 -3.62
C ALA A 8 5.04 -3.13 -3.28
N LEU A 9 4.68 -3.12 -1.99
CA LEU A 9 3.31 -3.25 -1.53
C LEU A 9 2.49 -2.03 -1.94
N THR A 10 2.96 -0.82 -1.64
CA THR A 10 2.30 0.44 -2.06
C THR A 10 2.13 0.50 -3.57
N ALA A 11 3.14 0.14 -4.36
CA ALA A 11 3.03 0.08 -5.81
C ALA A 11 2.00 -0.96 -6.28
N SER A 12 1.94 -2.13 -5.65
CA SER A 12 0.94 -3.17 -5.94
C SER A 12 -0.47 -2.75 -5.53
N THR A 13 -0.60 -2.02 -4.42
CA THR A 13 -1.84 -1.45 -3.94
C THR A 13 -2.32 -0.36 -4.89
N ILE A 14 -1.45 0.52 -5.39
CA ILE A 14 -1.79 1.55 -6.38
C ILE A 14 -2.17 0.92 -7.72
N ALA A 15 -1.35 -0.01 -8.23
CA ALA A 15 -1.59 -0.69 -9.50
C ALA A 15 -2.87 -1.53 -9.48
N GLY A 16 -3.24 -2.06 -8.31
CA GLY A 16 -4.30 -3.05 -8.19
C GLY A 16 -3.86 -4.39 -8.76
N THR A 17 -4.40 -5.46 -8.19
CA THR A 17 -4.22 -6.83 -8.71
C THR A 17 -5.60 -7.42 -8.94
N GLU A 18 -5.74 -8.52 -9.69
CA GLU A 18 -7.06 -9.15 -9.92
C GLU A 18 -7.83 -9.46 -8.62
N LYS A 19 -7.13 -9.60 -7.49
CA LYS A 19 -7.72 -9.90 -6.18
C LYS A 19 -7.84 -8.70 -5.25
N MET A 20 -7.29 -7.54 -5.62
CA MET A 20 -7.28 -6.37 -4.77
C MET A 20 -7.45 -5.11 -5.62
N PRO A 21 -8.53 -4.35 -5.43
CA PRO A 21 -8.82 -3.20 -6.27
C PRO A 21 -7.72 -2.13 -6.14
N PRO A 22 -7.42 -1.41 -7.23
CA PRO A 22 -6.42 -0.36 -7.23
C PRO A 22 -6.75 0.70 -6.17
N ARG A 23 -5.71 1.18 -5.50
CA ARG A 23 -5.75 2.08 -4.34
C ARG A 23 -6.64 1.59 -3.19
N ALA A 24 -6.81 0.28 -3.03
CA ALA A 24 -7.70 -0.30 -2.01
C ALA A 24 -9.12 0.30 -2.04
N GLU A 25 -9.67 0.51 -3.24
CA GLU A 25 -10.95 1.22 -3.47
C GLU A 25 -10.98 2.69 -3.01
N CYS A 26 -9.88 3.22 -2.48
CA CYS A 26 -9.76 4.62 -2.11
C CYS A 26 -9.26 5.45 -3.30
N ALA A 27 -10.17 5.82 -4.20
CA ALA A 27 -9.86 6.73 -5.30
C ALA A 27 -9.49 8.16 -4.84
N ALA A 28 -9.83 8.52 -3.60
CA ALA A 28 -9.57 9.82 -3.00
C ALA A 28 -8.24 9.89 -2.21
N CYS A 29 -7.62 8.75 -1.91
CA CYS A 29 -6.38 8.71 -1.14
C CYS A 29 -5.18 9.10 -2.01
N THR A 30 -4.30 9.92 -1.47
CA THR A 30 -3.02 10.26 -2.10
C THR A 30 -2.01 9.12 -1.97
N ASP A 31 -1.00 9.08 -2.85
CA ASP A 31 0.00 8.01 -2.82
C ASP A 31 0.82 8.03 -1.51
N ASP A 32 0.99 9.21 -0.88
CA ASP A 32 1.57 9.37 0.45
C ASP A 32 0.70 8.76 1.56
N GLU A 33 -0.63 8.97 1.52
CA GLU A 33 -1.55 8.33 2.47
C GLU A 33 -1.56 6.81 2.32
N LEU A 34 -1.52 6.31 1.08
CA LEU A 34 -1.44 4.87 0.81
C LEU A 34 -0.12 4.28 1.32
N ARG A 35 0.99 5.00 1.14
CA ARG A 35 2.30 4.61 1.69
C ARG A 35 2.27 4.54 3.21
N ALA A 36 1.79 5.59 3.86
CA ALA A 36 1.71 5.67 5.31
C ALA A 36 0.78 4.59 5.90
N ALA A 37 -0.34 4.29 5.23
CA ALA A 37 -1.24 3.21 5.62
C ALA A 37 -0.57 1.83 5.49
N VAL A 38 0.18 1.57 4.42
CA VAL A 38 0.93 0.32 4.25
C VAL A 38 2.03 0.20 5.31
N GLU A 39 2.76 1.28 5.61
CA GLU A 39 3.74 1.29 6.70
C GLU A 39 3.09 0.95 8.03
N TYR A 40 1.96 1.60 8.36
CA TYR A 40 1.20 1.32 9.58
C TYR A 40 0.74 -0.14 9.67
N ILE A 41 0.18 -0.69 8.59
CA ILE A 41 -0.29 -2.10 8.57
C ILE A 41 0.88 -3.07 8.76
N LEU A 42 2.02 -2.81 8.14
CA LEU A 42 3.22 -3.64 8.28
C LEU A 42 3.83 -3.53 9.68
N GLU A 43 3.78 -2.35 10.28
CA GLU A 43 4.28 -2.09 11.63
C GLU A 43 3.38 -2.73 12.69
N GLU A 44 2.05 -2.71 12.49
CA GLU A 44 1.07 -3.45 13.30
C GLU A 44 1.08 -4.97 13.07
N SER A 45 1.58 -5.44 11.93
CA SER A 45 1.65 -6.88 11.60
C SER A 45 2.91 -7.56 12.14
N GLN A 46 3.72 -6.86 12.95
CA GLN A 46 4.96 -7.34 13.55
C GLN A 46 4.76 -7.78 15.01
#